data_AF-B9Z0L4-F1
#
_entry.id   AF-B9Z0L4-F1
#
_cell.length_a   1.000
_cell.length_b   1.000
_cell.length_c   1.000
_cell.angle_alpha   90.00
_cell.angle_beta   90.00
_cell.angle_gamma   90.00
#
_symmetry.space_group_name_H-M   'P 1'
#
loop_
_entity.id
_entity.type
_entity.pdbx_description
1 polymer ?
#
loop_
_entity_poly.entity_id
_entity_poly.type
_entity_poly.pdbx_seq_one_letter_code
_entity_poly.pdbx_strand_id
1 'polypeptide(L)' 'MEELLEQGLNEVGIGPQGLTGNNSVMGVNIESSARHPSTIGVAVNTGCWAHRRGKIRINADLSYEILSHEGVVL' A
#
# COMPACT_ATOMS: atom_id res chain seq x y z
N MET A 1 -3.34 14.54 2.32
CA MET A 1 -1.86 14.42 2.39
C MET A 1 -1.36 13.35 1.43
N GLU A 2 -2.04 12.21 1.32
CA GLU A 2 -1.76 11.18 0.31
C GLU A 2 -1.75 11.74 -1.12
N GLU A 3 -2.82 12.42 -1.54
CA GLU A 3 -2.90 13.04 -2.87
C GLU A 3 -1.76 14.04 -3.14
N LEU A 4 -1.41 14.86 -2.13
CA LEU A 4 -0.32 15.83 -2.23
C LEU A 4 1.04 15.14 -2.42
N LEU A 5 1.29 14.05 -1.68
CA LEU A 5 2.51 13.26 -1.84
C LEU A 5 2.52 12.53 -3.18
N GLU A 6 1.39 11.98 -3.62
CA GLU A 6 1.28 11.31 -4.91
C GLU A 6 1.59 12.28 -6.07
N GLN A 7 1.01 13.48 -6.05
CA GLN A 7 1.29 14.53 -7.02
C GLN A 7 2.77 14.93 -6.99
N GLY A 8 3.32 15.22 -5.81
CA GLY A 8 4.73 15.58 -5.67
C GLY A 8 5.68 14.48 -6.14
N LEU A 9 5.38 13.20 -5.89
CA LEU A 9 6.16 12.06 -6.38
C LEU A 9 6.08 11.90 -7.90
N ASN A 10 4.93 12.20 -8.49
CA ASN A 10 4.76 12.20 -9.95
C ASN A 10 5.49 13.37 -10.62
N GLU A 11 5.55 14.54 -9.98
CA GLU A 11 6.27 15.72 -10.45
C GLU A 11 7.80 15.53 -10.47
N VAL A 12 8.37 14.59 -9.70
CA VAL A 12 9.81 14.25 -9.76
C VAL A 12 10.22 13.77 -11.16
N GLY A 13 9.28 13.27 -11.97
CA GLY A 13 9.55 12.91 -13.37
C GLY A 13 10.35 11.63 -13.57
N ILE A 14 10.43 10.77 -12.54
CA ILE A 14 11.09 9.44 -12.61
C ILE A 14 10.36 8.52 -13.59
N GLY A 15 9.02 8.59 -13.61
CA GLY A 15 8.16 7.78 -14.47
C GLY A 15 8.17 6.28 -14.11
N PRO A 16 7.33 5.48 -14.79
CA PRO A 16 7.26 4.04 -14.54
C PRO A 16 8.61 3.37 -14.79
N GLN A 17 9.05 2.53 -13.85
CA GLN A 17 10.34 1.81 -13.92
C GLN A 17 11.60 2.71 -14.03
N GLY A 18 11.50 4.02 -13.77
CA GLY A 18 12.62 4.94 -13.93
C GLY A 18 12.89 5.37 -15.37
N LEU A 19 11.94 5.14 -16.29
CA LEU A 19 12.08 5.47 -17.71
C LEU A 19 11.69 6.91 -18.04
N THR A 20 11.66 7.79 -17.04
CA THR A 20 11.23 9.20 -17.09
C THR A 20 9.76 9.40 -17.44
N GLY A 21 9.25 10.62 -17.20
CA GLY A 21 7.86 10.99 -17.48
C GLY A 21 6.97 10.97 -16.23
N ASN A 22 5.65 10.97 -16.44
CA ASN A 22 4.65 11.06 -15.37
C ASN A 22 4.21 9.69 -14.85
N ASN A 23 3.54 9.66 -13.69
CA ASN A 23 3.03 8.46 -13.02
C ASN A 23 4.13 7.54 -12.47
N SER A 24 5.04 8.12 -11.68
CA SER A 24 6.07 7.38 -10.93
C SER A 24 5.47 6.42 -9.89
N VAL A 25 4.31 6.77 -9.33
CA VAL A 25 3.60 5.96 -8.34
C VAL A 25 2.16 5.69 -8.79
N MET A 26 1.61 4.54 -8.36
CA MET A 26 0.19 4.20 -8.58
C MET A 26 -0.73 4.74 -7.49
N GLY A 27 -0.15 5.22 -6.38
CA GLY A 27 -0.88 5.72 -5.22
C GLY A 27 0.02 5.79 -3.99
N VAL A 28 -0.44 6.51 -2.97
CA VAL A 28 0.24 6.64 -1.68
C VAL A 28 -0.77 6.34 -0.58
N ASN A 29 -0.38 5.50 0.40
CA ASN A 29 -1.16 5.23 1.60
C ASN A 29 -0.36 5.69 2.84
N ILE A 30 -0.96 6.51 3.69
CA ILE A 30 -0.35 7.08 4.89
C ILE A 30 -1.18 6.68 6.11
N GLU A 31 -0.55 5.94 7.00
CA GLU A 31 -1.09 5.70 8.33
C GLU A 31 -0.33 6.56 9.35
N SER A 32 -1.09 7.26 10.19
CA SER A 32 -0.54 8.06 11.29
C SER A 32 -1.07 7.54 12.61
N SER A 33 -0.20 7.46 13.60
CA SER A 33 -0.55 7.07 14.96
C SER A 33 0.03 8.05 15.98
N ALA A 34 -0.56 8.07 17.18
CA ALA A 34 -0.04 8.86 18.27
C ALA A 34 1.38 8.41 18.64
N ARG A 35 2.24 9.37 18.99
CA ARG A 35 3.64 9.13 19.33
C ARG A 35 4.03 9.91 20.57
N HIS A 36 5.10 9.48 21.25
CA HIS A 36 5.69 10.28 22.31
C HIS A 36 6.21 11.60 21.73
N PRO A 37 6.04 12.77 22.38
CA PRO A 37 6.43 14.07 21.81
C PRO A 37 7.90 14.14 21.40
N SER A 38 8.77 13.45 22.14
CA SER A 38 10.22 13.42 21.89
C SER A 38 10.68 12.42 20.82
N THR A 39 9.78 11.66 20.20
CA THR A 39 10.16 10.66 19.17
C THR A 39 9.29 10.79 17.93
N ILE A 40 9.87 10.67 16.74
CA ILE A 40 9.13 10.56 15.48
C ILE A 40 9.59 9.34 14.70
N GLY A 41 8.82 8.26 14.79
CA GLY A 41 9.02 7.07 13.98
C GLY A 41 8.40 7.27 12.60
N VAL A 42 9.17 7.02 11.54
CA VAL A 42 8.71 7.07 10.16
C VAL A 42 9.13 5.79 9.48
N ALA A 43 8.22 5.16 8.75
CA ALA A 43 8.49 4.00 7.90
C ALA A 43 8.02 4.32 6.48
N VAL A 44 8.80 3.88 5.49
CA VAL A 44 8.46 4.01 4.08
C VAL A 44 8.56 2.62 3.46
N ASN A 45 7.47 2.15 2.89
CA ASN A 45 7.39 0.86 2.23
C ASN A 45 6.95 1.07 0.78
N THR A 46 7.56 0.35 -0.15
CA THR A 46 7.21 0.41 -1.56
C THR A 46 6.49 -0.88 -1.99
N GLY A 47 5.43 -0.72 -2.77
CA GLY A 47 4.76 -1.82 -3.46
C GLY A 47 5.16 -1.86 -4.92
N CYS A 48 5.60 -3.02 -5.42
CA CYS A 48 5.91 -3.17 -6.84
C CYS A 48 4.64 -3.45 -7.67
N TRP A 49 4.77 -3.61 -8.98
CA TRP A 49 3.64 -3.96 -9.85
C TRP A 49 2.97 -5.28 -9.45
N ALA A 50 3.75 -6.24 -8.97
CA ALA A 50 3.27 -7.53 -8.48
C ALA A 50 2.83 -7.48 -7.00
N HIS A 51 2.27 -6.34 -6.56
CA HIS A 51 1.76 -6.15 -5.20
C HIS A 51 0.50 -6.99 -4.96
N ARG A 52 0.71 -8.25 -4.61
CA ARG A 52 -0.32 -9.28 -4.41
C ARG A 52 -0.55 -9.50 -2.92
N ARG A 53 -1.81 -9.49 -2.49
CA ARG A 53 -2.21 -9.73 -1.09
C ARG A 53 -3.40 -10.67 -1.04
N GLY A 54 -3.34 -11.66 -0.15
CA GLY A 54 -4.47 -12.52 0.23
C GLY A 54 -4.94 -12.21 1.65
N LYS A 55 -6.25 -12.31 1.89
CA LYS A 55 -6.84 -12.23 3.24
C LYS A 55 -7.81 -13.39 3.42
N ILE A 56 -7.61 -14.16 4.49
CA ILE A 56 -8.47 -15.26 4.89
C ILE A 56 -8.97 -14.97 6.31
N ARG A 57 -10.26 -15.17 6.54
CA ARG A 57 -10.87 -15.18 7.87
C ARG A 57 -11.16 -16.62 8.26
N ILE A 58 -10.73 -17.02 9.44
CA ILE A 58 -11.05 -18.32 10.04
C ILE A 58 -11.97 -18.05 11.22
N ASN A 59 -13.12 -18.73 11.24
CA ASN A 59 -14.13 -18.60 12.29
C ASN A 59 -13.90 -19.63 13.41
N ALA A 60 -14.60 -19.44 14.54
CA ALA A 60 -14.46 -20.32 15.70
C ALA A 60 -14.90 -21.77 15.45
N ASP A 61 -15.81 -21.99 14.49
CA ASP A 61 -16.28 -23.30 14.04
C ASP A 61 -15.34 -23.94 12.99
N LEU A 62 -14.16 -23.34 12.77
CA LEU A 62 -13.17 -23.73 11.75
C LEU A 62 -13.63 -23.56 10.30
N SER A 63 -14.79 -22.97 10.04
CA SER A 63 -15.12 -22.48 8.70
C SER A 63 -14.18 -21.34 8.31
N TYR A 64 -13.93 -21.19 7.00
CA TYR A 64 -13.07 -20.14 6.48
C TYR A 64 -13.74 -19.38 5.33
N GLU A 65 -13.32 -18.14 5.16
CA GLU A 65 -13.75 -17.25 4.09
C GLU A 65 -12.52 -16.54 3.49
N ILE A 66 -12.34 -16.64 2.17
CA ILE A 66 -11.30 -15.90 1.45
C ILE A 66 -11.85 -14.53 1.07
N LEU A 67 -11.61 -13.54 1.92
CA LEU A 67 -12.15 -12.18 1.78
C LEU A 67 -11.61 -11.40 0.58
N SER A 68 -10.45 -11.79 0.06
CA SER A 68 -9.77 -11.04 -1.00
C SER A 68 -9.97 -11.61 -2.40
N HIS A 69 -10.40 -12.87 -2.54
CA HIS A 69 -10.52 -13.56 -3.83
C HIS A 69 -11.76 -14.45 -3.81
N GLU A 70 -12.89 -13.94 -4.31
CA GLU A 70 -14.16 -14.69 -4.37
C GLU A 70 -14.05 -15.91 -5.29
N GLY A 71 -14.69 -17.02 -4.89
CA GLY A 71 -14.75 -18.26 -5.68
C GLY A 71 -13.49 -19.14 -5.64
N VAL A 72 -12.44 -18.72 -4.93
CA VAL A 72 -11.23 -19.54 -4.71
C VAL A 72 -11.44 -20.46 -3.51
N VAL A 73 -11.02 -21.72 -3.64
CA VAL A 73 -11.07 -22.75 -2.58
C VAL A 73 -9.64 -23.20 -2.28
N LEU A 74 -9.34 -23.46 -1.01
CA LEU A 74 -8.06 -24.04 -0.57
C LEU A 74 -7.99 -25.55 -0.84
#